data_AF-A0A938GWK6-F1
#
_entry.id   AF-A0A938GWK6-F1
#
_cell.length_a   1.000
_cell.length_b   1.000
_cell.length_c   1.000
_cell.angle_alpha   90.00
_cell.angle_beta   90.00
_cell.angle_gamma   90.00
#
_symmetry.space_group_name_H-M   'P 1'
#
loop_
_entity.id
_entity.type
_entity.pdbx_description
1 polymer ?
#
loop_
_entity_poly.entity_id
_entity_poly.type
_entity_poly.pdbx_seq_one_letter_code
_entity_poly.pdbx_strand_id
1 'polypeptide(L)'
;MEKYIQFYRKAAGDDGTGEASMALGLCYLKLRLYDMAAAQFKKTIETAPERAEAHLYTACALAKGRKLKTVPSKEMPDIEAFVGAALMLAPDEPRALALQAAIKNDYYAANGMRVPPPQPSELLGRLRSTGAKRQHVDEVLDLTPLSDTGFAQSLRSAAVAV
;
A
#
# COMPACT_ATOMS: atom_id res chain seq x y z
N MET A 1 -20.08 -1.43 15.84
CA MET A 1 -19.19 -0.81 14.84
C MET A 1 -19.28 0.71 14.85
N GLU A 2 -20.49 1.30 14.84
CA GLU A 2 -20.72 2.75 14.84
C GLU A 2 -20.06 3.52 15.99
N LYS A 3 -20.03 2.94 17.20
CA LYS A 3 -19.41 3.55 18.38
C LYS A 3 -17.91 3.81 18.21
N TYR A 4 -17.20 2.96 17.45
CA TYR A 4 -15.78 3.15 17.15
C TYR A 4 -15.59 4.27 16.12
N ILE A 5 -16.41 4.28 15.06
CA ILE A 5 -16.34 5.32 14.02
C ILE A 5 -16.66 6.70 14.60
N GLN A 6 -17.66 6.81 15.48
CA GLN A 6 -17.97 8.05 16.21
C GLN A 6 -16.86 8.44 17.18
N PHE A 7 -16.26 7.49 17.90
CA PHE A 7 -15.13 7.75 18.78
C PHE A 7 -13.93 8.31 17.99
N TYR A 8 -13.62 7.74 16.83
CA TYR A 8 -12.53 8.20 15.97
C TYR A 8 -12.82 9.52 15.25
N ARG A 9 -14.06 9.77 14.79
CA ARG A 9 -14.45 11.10 14.28
C ARG A 9 -14.30 12.17 15.36
N LYS A 10 -14.64 11.84 16.61
CA LYS A 10 -14.49 12.76 17.76
C LYS A 10 -13.02 12.95 18.16
N ALA A 11 -12.20 11.91 18.09
CA ALA A 11 -10.78 11.95 18.40
C ALA A 11 -9.92 12.60 17.30
N ALA A 12 -10.33 12.46 16.04
CA ALA A 12 -9.69 13.10 14.90
C ALA A 12 -9.98 14.61 14.82
N GLY A 13 -11.00 15.09 15.55
CA GLY A 13 -11.45 16.47 15.46
C GLY A 13 -12.24 16.73 14.17
N ASP A 14 -13.20 17.66 14.24
CA ASP A 14 -14.00 18.11 13.08
C ASP A 14 -13.30 19.25 12.32
N ASP A 15 -12.00 19.45 12.58
CA ASP A 15 -11.17 20.49 12.01
C ASP A 15 -10.73 20.19 10.57
N GLY A 16 -11.10 19.02 10.04
CA GLY A 16 -11.01 18.72 8.60
C GLY A 16 -9.59 18.72 8.04
N THR A 17 -8.57 18.62 8.91
CA THR A 17 -7.16 18.67 8.52
C THR A 17 -6.74 17.36 7.84
N GLY A 18 -5.68 17.43 7.04
CA GLY A 18 -5.09 16.24 6.41
C GLY A 18 -4.64 15.18 7.40
N GLU A 19 -4.20 15.58 8.60
CA GLU A 19 -3.71 14.66 9.61
C GLU A 19 -4.82 13.88 10.31
N ALA A 20 -5.93 14.54 10.63
CA ALA A 20 -7.16 13.90 11.10
C ALA A 20 -7.67 12.85 10.09
N SER A 21 -7.68 13.24 8.81
CA SER A 21 -8.08 12.37 7.70
C SER A 21 -7.14 11.16 7.58
N MET A 22 -5.83 11.35 7.71
CA MET A 22 -4.86 10.26 7.67
C MET A 22 -5.12 9.21 8.77
N ALA A 23 -5.26 9.66 10.02
CA ALA A 23 -5.51 8.78 11.17
C ALA A 23 -6.82 8.00 11.01
N LEU A 24 -7.88 8.66 10.54
CA LEU A 24 -9.16 8.02 10.28
C LEU A 24 -9.08 7.00 9.13
N GLY A 25 -8.33 7.32 8.07
CA GLY A 25 -8.03 6.41 6.96
C GLY A 25 -7.34 5.13 7.45
N LEU A 26 -6.31 5.25 8.29
CA LEU A 26 -5.62 4.10 8.89
C LEU A 26 -6.55 3.25 9.75
N CYS A 27 -7.46 3.88 10.51
CA CYS A 27 -8.47 3.15 11.28
C CYS A 27 -9.41 2.34 10.38
N TYR A 28 -9.96 2.98 9.34
CA TYR A 28 -10.80 2.28 8.37
C TYR A 28 -10.05 1.15 7.67
N LEU A 29 -8.77 1.34 7.36
CA LEU A 29 -7.93 0.32 6.74
C LEU A 29 -7.76 -0.90 7.66
N LYS A 30 -7.47 -0.68 8.94
CA LYS A 30 -7.41 -1.76 9.95
C LYS A 30 -8.76 -2.48 10.13
N LEU A 31 -9.87 -1.77 9.97
CA LEU A 31 -11.22 -2.32 9.99
C LEU A 31 -11.64 -2.95 8.65
N ARG A 32 -10.75 -2.98 7.64
CA ARG A 32 -11.01 -3.45 6.27
C ARG A 32 -12.16 -2.72 5.55
N LEU A 33 -12.45 -1.49 5.98
CA LEU A 33 -13.42 -0.59 5.35
C LEU A 33 -12.73 0.21 4.24
N TYR A 34 -12.33 -0.48 3.18
CA TYR A 34 -11.38 0.01 2.18
C TYR A 34 -11.86 1.27 1.43
N ASP A 35 -13.11 1.32 1.00
CA ASP A 35 -13.63 2.48 0.26
C ASP A 35 -13.66 3.74 1.16
N MET A 36 -13.98 3.57 2.45
CA MET A 36 -13.90 4.66 3.43
C MET A 36 -12.46 5.08 3.71
N ALA A 37 -11.54 4.12 3.80
CA ALA A 37 -10.12 4.38 4.00
C ALA A 37 -9.55 5.22 2.84
N ALA A 38 -9.78 4.77 1.59
CA ALA A 38 -9.34 5.47 0.39
C ALA A 38 -9.90 6.91 0.32
N ALA A 39 -11.15 7.14 0.70
CA ALA A 39 -11.73 8.47 0.74
C ALA A 39 -11.01 9.41 1.73
N GLN A 40 -10.61 8.91 2.91
CA GLN A 40 -9.88 9.74 3.88
C GLN A 40 -8.43 10.00 3.47
N PHE A 41 -7.77 9.01 2.89
CA PHE A 41 -6.42 9.22 2.34
C PHE A 41 -6.42 10.23 1.20
N LYS A 42 -7.44 10.24 0.33
CA LYS A 42 -7.60 11.27 -0.70
C LYS A 42 -7.76 12.68 -0.14
N LYS A 43 -8.52 12.87 0.94
CA LYS A 43 -8.59 14.15 1.66
C LYS A 43 -7.23 14.58 2.24
N THR A 44 -6.46 13.61 2.72
CA THR A 44 -5.08 13.86 3.16
C THR A 44 -4.22 14.36 2.00
N ILE A 45 -4.36 13.76 0.81
CA ILE A 45 -3.65 14.16 -0.40
C ILE A 45 -4.09 15.55 -0.89
N GLU A 46 -5.36 15.91 -0.74
CA GLU A 46 -5.87 17.26 -1.10
C GLU A 46 -5.20 18.38 -0.28
N THR A 47 -4.83 18.08 0.97
CA THR A 47 -4.25 19.07 1.90
C THR A 47 -2.74 18.95 2.05
N ALA A 48 -2.17 17.76 1.83
CA ALA A 48 -0.74 17.46 1.90
C ALA A 48 -0.37 16.48 0.77
N PRO A 49 -0.32 16.93 -0.50
CA PRO A 49 -0.09 16.08 -1.66
C PRO A 49 1.28 15.40 -1.66
N GLU A 50 2.26 15.95 -0.95
CA GLU A 50 3.61 15.42 -0.76
C GLU A 50 3.70 14.28 0.28
N ARG A 51 2.61 13.96 0.97
CA ARG A 51 2.58 12.88 1.96
C ARG A 51 2.58 11.51 1.29
N ALA A 52 3.77 10.96 1.05
CA ALA A 52 3.98 9.67 0.39
C ALA A 52 3.13 8.52 0.97
N GLU A 53 2.99 8.47 2.30
CA GLU A 53 2.20 7.44 3.00
C GLU A 53 0.71 7.47 2.60
N ALA A 54 0.13 8.65 2.35
CA ALA A 54 -1.28 8.75 1.97
C ALA A 54 -1.53 8.12 0.58
N HIS A 55 -0.58 8.31 -0.35
CA HIS A 55 -0.62 7.65 -1.66
C HIS A 55 -0.46 6.12 -1.53
N LEU A 56 0.52 5.66 -0.75
CA LEU A 56 0.75 4.24 -0.47
C LEU A 56 -0.52 3.57 0.08
N TYR A 57 -1.11 4.14 1.14
CA TYR A 57 -2.29 3.54 1.76
C TYR A 57 -3.55 3.66 0.90
N THR A 58 -3.63 4.66 0.02
CA THR A 58 -4.66 4.70 -1.02
C THR A 58 -4.52 3.50 -1.96
N ALA A 59 -3.31 3.19 -2.43
CA ALA A 59 -3.07 2.01 -3.28
C ALA A 59 -3.46 0.69 -2.58
N CYS A 60 -3.03 0.51 -1.31
CA CYS A 60 -3.43 -0.65 -0.51
C CYS A 60 -4.95 -0.75 -0.33
N ALA A 61 -5.63 0.37 -0.06
CA ALA A 61 -7.07 0.41 0.08
C ALA A 61 -7.78 0.04 -1.24
N LEU A 62 -7.31 0.54 -2.38
CA LEU A 62 -7.86 0.20 -3.70
C LEU A 62 -7.67 -1.28 -4.07
N ALA A 63 -6.64 -1.96 -3.53
CA ALA A 63 -6.50 -3.41 -3.67
C ALA A 63 -7.60 -4.20 -2.92
N LYS A 64 -8.27 -3.58 -1.93
CA LYS A 64 -9.42 -4.12 -1.18
C LYS A 64 -9.16 -5.44 -0.46
N GLY A 65 -7.94 -5.68 0.01
CA GLY A 65 -7.58 -6.96 0.65
C GLY A 65 -7.60 -8.16 -0.29
N ARG A 66 -7.75 -7.95 -1.60
CA ARG A 66 -7.74 -9.02 -2.60
C ARG A 66 -6.33 -9.48 -2.84
N LYS A 67 -6.21 -10.72 -3.33
CA LYS A 67 -4.95 -11.16 -3.91
C LYS A 67 -4.63 -10.29 -5.11
N LEU A 68 -3.40 -9.79 -5.21
CA LEU A 68 -3.00 -8.88 -6.29
C LEU A 68 -3.25 -9.51 -7.67
N LYS A 69 -2.97 -10.81 -7.83
CA LYS A 69 -3.28 -11.58 -9.04
C LYS A 69 -4.73 -11.44 -9.54
N THR A 70 -5.68 -11.24 -8.63
CA THR A 70 -7.14 -11.21 -8.91
C THR A 70 -7.73 -9.81 -8.99
N VAL A 71 -6.92 -8.77 -8.84
CA VAL A 71 -7.39 -7.39 -8.97
C VAL A 71 -7.93 -7.18 -10.40
N PRO A 72 -9.12 -6.57 -10.59
CA PRO A 72 -9.65 -6.28 -11.92
C PRO A 72 -8.70 -5.37 -12.71
N SER A 73 -8.51 -5.68 -13.99
CA SER A 73 -7.58 -4.93 -14.85
C SER A 73 -7.89 -3.44 -14.95
N LYS A 74 -9.16 -3.05 -14.84
CA LYS A 74 -9.59 -1.65 -14.83
C LYS A 74 -9.17 -0.88 -13.57
N GLU A 75 -8.87 -1.56 -12.47
CA GLU A 75 -8.51 -0.96 -11.17
C GLU A 75 -6.99 -0.91 -10.95
N MET A 76 -6.22 -1.76 -11.63
CA MET A 76 -4.77 -1.80 -11.49
C MET A 76 -4.05 -0.49 -11.88
N PRO A 77 -4.44 0.23 -12.95
CA PRO A 77 -3.80 1.49 -13.31
C PRO A 77 -3.84 2.53 -12.18
N ASP A 78 -4.96 2.63 -11.47
CA ASP A 78 -5.09 3.56 -10.33
C ASP A 78 -4.17 3.13 -9.17
N ILE A 79 -4.10 1.83 -8.86
CA ILE A 79 -3.22 1.29 -7.83
C ILE A 79 -1.75 1.59 -8.19
N GLU A 80 -1.32 1.29 -9.42
CA GLU A 80 0.04 1.58 -9.87
C GLU A 80 0.35 3.08 -9.86
N ALA A 81 -0.60 3.93 -10.23
CA ALA A 81 -0.43 5.38 -10.18
C ALA A 81 -0.14 5.87 -8.75
N PHE A 82 -0.91 5.41 -7.76
CA PHE A 82 -0.69 5.78 -6.36
C PHE A 82 0.61 5.20 -5.78
N VAL A 83 0.99 3.97 -6.14
CA VAL A 83 2.29 3.40 -5.75
C VAL A 83 3.45 4.19 -6.38
N GLY A 84 3.30 4.55 -7.66
CA GLY A 84 4.26 5.38 -8.38
C GLY A 84 4.42 6.75 -7.73
N ALA A 85 3.32 7.41 -7.37
CA ALA A 85 3.34 8.68 -6.66
C ALA A 85 4.05 8.57 -5.31
N ALA A 86 3.76 7.53 -4.52
CA ALA A 86 4.45 7.28 -3.26
C ALA A 86 5.97 7.13 -3.45
N LEU A 87 6.41 6.41 -4.49
CA LEU A 87 7.83 6.21 -4.80
C LEU A 87 8.49 7.46 -5.42
N MET A 88 7.75 8.33 -6.10
CA MET A 88 8.29 9.61 -6.57
C MET A 88 8.59 10.55 -5.40
N LEU A 89 7.74 10.53 -4.37
CA LEU A 89 7.89 11.36 -3.16
C LEU A 89 8.91 10.77 -2.19
N ALA A 90 8.93 9.44 -2.04
CA ALA A 90 9.84 8.71 -1.17
C ALA A 90 10.39 7.47 -1.90
N PRO A 91 11.47 7.62 -2.70
CA PRO A 91 12.01 6.54 -3.55
C PRO A 91 12.42 5.28 -2.80
N ASP A 92 12.86 5.42 -1.56
CA ASP A 92 13.34 4.32 -0.73
C ASP A 92 12.33 3.90 0.34
N GLU A 93 11.06 4.30 0.22
CA GLU A 93 10.00 3.89 1.14
C GLU A 93 9.78 2.36 1.05
N PRO A 94 10.12 1.58 2.10
CA PRO A 94 10.17 0.13 2.01
C PRO A 94 8.83 -0.51 1.65
N ARG A 95 7.74 0.03 2.19
CA ARG A 95 6.37 -0.46 1.96
C ARG A 95 5.97 -0.25 0.49
N ALA A 96 6.31 0.91 -0.08
CA ALA A 96 6.02 1.21 -1.47
C ALA A 96 6.84 0.33 -2.44
N LEU A 97 8.13 0.10 -2.14
CA LEU A 97 8.96 -0.84 -2.89
C LEU A 97 8.41 -2.27 -2.83
N ALA A 98 8.01 -2.73 -1.64
CA ALA A 98 7.44 -4.06 -1.45
C ALA A 98 6.13 -4.22 -2.23
N LEU A 99 5.24 -3.22 -2.18
CA LEU A 99 3.97 -3.25 -2.92
C LEU A 99 4.20 -3.22 -4.43
N GLN A 100 5.12 -2.39 -4.93
CA GLN A 100 5.46 -2.38 -6.35
C GLN A 100 6.00 -3.74 -6.80
N ALA A 101 6.92 -4.34 -6.03
CA ALA A 101 7.48 -5.66 -6.33
C ALA A 101 6.38 -6.73 -6.34
N ALA A 102 5.46 -6.68 -5.38
CA ALA A 102 4.31 -7.58 -5.31
C ALA A 102 3.39 -7.44 -6.52
N ILE A 103 3.13 -6.22 -7.00
CA ILE A 103 2.35 -5.97 -8.22
C ILE A 103 3.08 -6.56 -9.45
N LYS A 104 4.37 -6.25 -9.62
CA LYS A 104 5.16 -6.73 -10.76
C LYS A 104 5.23 -8.27 -10.79
N ASN A 105 5.29 -8.94 -9.65
CA ASN A 105 5.29 -10.39 -9.59
C ASN A 105 3.89 -11.01 -9.67
N ASP A 106 3.02 -10.72 -8.71
CA ASP A 106 1.76 -11.45 -8.51
C ASP A 106 0.66 -11.02 -9.50
N TYR A 107 0.62 -9.72 -9.86
CA TYR A 107 -0.32 -9.27 -10.87
C TYR A 107 0.20 -9.50 -12.28
N TYR A 108 1.43 -9.10 -12.63
CA TYR A 108 1.95 -9.26 -14.00
C TYR A 108 2.50 -10.66 -14.28
N ALA A 109 3.64 -11.01 -13.67
CA ALA A 109 4.36 -12.24 -14.00
C ALA A 109 3.52 -13.50 -13.77
N ALA A 110 2.83 -13.58 -12.62
CA ALA A 110 2.02 -14.74 -12.27
C ALA A 110 0.72 -14.88 -13.08
N ASN A 111 0.30 -13.84 -13.81
CA ASN A 111 -0.77 -13.91 -14.82
C ASN A 111 -0.20 -14.09 -16.26
N GLY A 112 1.10 -14.32 -16.42
CA GLY A 112 1.74 -14.50 -17.72
C GLY A 112 1.78 -13.24 -18.58
N MET A 113 1.60 -12.06 -17.98
CA MET A 113 1.67 -10.78 -18.67
C MET A 113 3.12 -10.30 -18.79
N ARG A 114 3.38 -9.46 -19.80
CA ARG A 114 4.64 -8.71 -19.86
C ARG A 114 4.76 -7.83 -18.61
N VAL A 115 5.88 -7.97 -17.90
CA VAL A 115 6.19 -7.14 -16.73
C VAL A 115 6.79 -5.81 -17.20
N PRO A 116 6.13 -4.67 -16.98
CA PRO A 116 6.73 -3.37 -17.25
C PRO A 116 7.83 -3.08 -16.22
N PRO A 117 8.93 -2.41 -16.61
CA PRO A 117 10.02 -2.08 -15.70
C PRO A 117 9.53 -1.20 -14.54
N PRO A 118 10.21 -1.23 -13.38
CA PRO A 118 11.36 -2.07 -13.05
C PRO A 118 10.97 -3.54 -12.81
N GLN A 119 11.96 -4.45 -12.90
CA GLN A 119 11.73 -5.89 -12.66
C GLN A 119 11.58 -6.21 -11.16
N PRO A 120 10.85 -7.28 -10.77
CA PRO A 120 10.71 -7.66 -9.37
C PRO A 120 12.05 -7.85 -8.65
N SER A 121 13.06 -8.40 -9.33
CA SER A 121 14.41 -8.59 -8.79
C SER A 121 15.13 -7.27 -8.46
N GLU A 122 14.97 -6.26 -9.31
CA GLU A 122 15.53 -4.91 -9.09
C GLU A 122 14.91 -4.27 -7.85
N LEU A 123 13.59 -4.41 -7.69
CA LEU A 123 12.86 -3.89 -6.53
C LEU A 123 13.24 -4.61 -5.23
N LEU A 124 13.44 -5.93 -5.27
CA LEU A 124 13.98 -6.68 -4.14
C LEU A 124 15.41 -6.25 -3.79
N GLY A 125 16.23 -5.90 -4.78
CA GLY A 125 17.57 -5.33 -4.57
C GLY A 125 17.50 -3.99 -3.83
N ARG A 126 16.64 -3.09 -4.31
CA ARG A 126 16.39 -1.79 -3.66
C ARG A 126 15.84 -1.94 -2.25
N LEU A 127 14.86 -2.82 -2.05
CA LEU A 127 14.29 -3.10 -0.73
C LEU A 127 15.35 -3.60 0.26
N ARG A 128 16.29 -4.44 -0.19
CA ARG A 128 17.42 -4.89 0.63
C ARG A 128 18.32 -3.73 1.05
N SER A 129 18.62 -2.81 0.14
CA SER A 129 19.50 -1.67 0.44
C SER A 129 18.89 -0.67 1.42
N THR A 130 17.56 -0.64 1.59
CA THR A 130 16.94 0.28 2.57
C THR A 130 17.07 -0.18 4.02
N GLY A 131 17.50 -1.43 4.27
CA GLY A 131 17.50 -2.00 5.62
C GLY A 131 16.09 -2.17 6.19
N ALA A 132 15.09 -2.36 5.33
CA ALA A 132 13.69 -2.50 5.70
C ALA A 132 13.50 -3.53 6.82
N LYS A 133 12.67 -3.22 7.82
CA LYS A 133 12.21 -4.22 8.79
C LYS A 133 11.18 -5.13 8.16
N ARG A 134 11.19 -6.41 8.56
CA ARG A 134 10.20 -7.40 8.11
C ARG A 134 8.75 -6.95 8.32
N GLN A 135 8.48 -6.22 9.40
CA GLN A 135 7.15 -5.66 9.69
C GLN A 135 6.61 -4.76 8.57
N HIS A 136 7.47 -3.99 7.89
CA HIS A 136 7.04 -3.13 6.77
C HIS A 136 6.50 -3.97 5.61
N VAL A 137 7.17 -5.10 5.34
CA VAL A 137 6.74 -6.04 4.30
C VAL A 137 5.46 -6.75 4.72
N ASP A 138 5.38 -7.23 5.95
CA ASP A 138 4.21 -7.95 6.45
C ASP A 138 2.95 -7.07 6.45
N GLU A 139 3.07 -5.78 6.81
CA GLU A 139 1.96 -4.82 6.71
C GLU A 139 1.37 -4.74 5.28
N VAL A 140 2.24 -4.71 4.27
CA VAL A 140 1.82 -4.68 2.86
C VAL A 140 1.16 -6.00 2.46
N LEU A 141 1.76 -7.14 2.86
CA LEU A 141 1.25 -8.47 2.51
C LEU A 141 -0.09 -8.78 3.19
N ASP A 142 -0.35 -8.22 4.38
CA ASP A 142 -1.62 -8.36 5.09
C ASP A 142 -2.76 -7.62 4.37
N LEU A 143 -2.45 -6.46 3.78
CA LEU A 143 -3.39 -5.62 3.02
C LEU A 143 -3.52 -6.06 1.56
N THR A 144 -2.47 -6.66 1.02
CA THR A 144 -2.36 -7.08 -0.39
C THR A 144 -1.75 -8.48 -0.44
N PRO A 145 -2.51 -9.54 -0.10
CA PRO A 145 -1.98 -10.89 -0.12
C PRO A 145 -1.53 -11.29 -1.52
N LEU A 146 -0.52 -12.15 -1.59
CA LEU A 146 0.02 -12.66 -2.85
C LEU A 146 -0.51 -14.08 -3.10
N SER A 147 -0.70 -14.42 -4.36
CA SER A 147 -0.95 -15.81 -4.77
C SER A 147 0.36 -16.62 -4.77
N ASP A 148 1.45 -15.98 -5.18
CA ASP A 148 2.80 -16.56 -5.14
C ASP A 148 3.40 -16.46 -3.72
N THR A 149 3.32 -17.57 -2.99
CA THR A 149 3.86 -17.67 -1.62
C THR A 149 5.38 -17.68 -1.58
N GLY A 150 6.05 -18.15 -2.64
CA GLY A 150 7.51 -18.15 -2.76
C GLY A 150 8.05 -16.72 -2.92
N PHE A 151 7.36 -15.90 -3.71
CA PHE A 151 7.69 -14.48 -3.83
C PHE A 151 7.38 -13.70 -2.56
N ALA A 152 6.27 -14.00 -1.87
CA ALA A 152 5.99 -13.40 -0.55
C ALA A 152 7.12 -13.69 0.46
N GLN A 153 7.68 -14.91 0.43
CA GLN A 153 8.84 -15.24 1.24
C GLN A 153 10.10 -14.48 0.80
N SER A 154 10.28 -14.29 -0.51
CA SER A 154 11.40 -13.52 -1.06
C SER A 154 11.36 -12.05 -0.64
N LEU A 155 10.18 -11.44 -0.59
CA LEU A 155 9.98 -10.08 -0.05
C LEU A 155 10.37 -10.01 1.43
N ARG A 156 9.93 -10.97 2.24
CA ARG A 156 10.27 -11.01 3.67
C ARG A 156 11.76 -11.21 3.89
N SER A 157 12.42 -12.05 3.10
CA SER A 157 13.86 -12.29 3.15
C SER A 157 14.68 -11.10 2.61
N ALA A 158 14.09 -10.23 1.79
CA ALA A 158 14.71 -8.98 1.36
C ALA A 158 14.69 -7.92 2.48
N ALA A 159 13.81 -8.07 3.47
CA ALA A 159 13.81 -7.26 4.68
C ALA A 159 14.63 -7.92 5.80
N VAL A 160 15.16 -7.12 6.71
CA VAL A 160 15.91 -7.55 7.88
C VAL A 160 14.95 -8.14 8.92
N ALA A 161 15.30 -9.32 9.43
CA ALA A 161 14.67 -9.88 10.62
C ALA A 161 15.16 -9.10 11.85
N VAL A 162 14.25 -8.40 12.52
CA VAL A 162 14.47 -7.86 13.87
C VAL A 162 13.80 -8.81 14.85
#